data_AF-A0AAV0Y911-F1
#
_entry.id   AF-A0AAV0Y911-F1
#
_cell.length_a   1.000
_cell.length_b   1.000
_cell.length_c   1.000
_cell.angle_alpha   90.00
_cell.angle_beta   90.00
_cell.angle_gamma   90.00
#
_symmetry.space_group_name_H-M   'P 1'
#
loop_
_entity.id
_entity.type
_entity.pdbx_description
1 polymer ?
#
loop_
_entity_poly.entity_id
_entity_poly.type
_entity_poly.pdbx_seq_one_letter_code
_entity_poly.pdbx_strand_id
1 'polypeptide(L)'
;MQGIYSGLRTLIQKENPNAIYVWCFAHLLNLVLVDTCDCCDVMKNFFGEVQVLVSFFRARKRTATFIECQQQFYPGDRTRRLKCFSDTRWTSNGRVITVLFERF
;
A
#
# COMPACT_ATOMS: atom_id res chain seq x y z
N MET A 1 -10.71 -8.99 9.21
CA MET A 1 -10.64 -10.32 8.56
C MET A 1 -11.97 -11.04 8.73
N GLN A 2 -12.87 -10.91 7.75
CA GLN A 2 -13.98 -11.85 7.57
C GLN A 2 -13.47 -12.96 6.66
N GLY A 3 -13.02 -14.05 7.25
CA GLY A 3 -12.59 -15.24 6.53
C GLY A 3 -13.64 -16.34 6.64
N ILE A 4 -13.43 -17.43 5.91
CA ILE A 4 -14.32 -18.60 5.79
C ILE A 4 -14.63 -19.25 7.17
N TYR A 5 -13.79 -19.03 8.18
CA TYR A 5 -13.88 -19.65 9.51
C TYR A 5 -14.59 -18.79 10.57
N SER A 6 -15.63 -18.03 10.21
CA SER A 6 -16.39 -17.18 11.15
C SER A 6 -15.57 -16.05 11.81
N GLY A 7 -14.35 -15.77 11.30
CA GLY A 7 -13.45 -14.72 11.78
C GLY A 7 -12.65 -15.09 13.04
N LEU A 8 -11.43 -14.54 13.13
CA LEU A 8 -10.48 -14.75 14.24
C LEU A 8 -11.10 -14.50 15.63
N ARG A 9 -11.97 -13.49 15.73
CA ARG A 9 -12.69 -13.17 16.97
C ARG A 9 -13.49 -14.36 17.49
N THR A 10 -14.24 -15.04 16.61
CA THR A 10 -15.10 -16.16 17.00
C THR A 10 -14.29 -17.34 17.52
N LEU A 11 -13.13 -17.62 16.92
CA LEU A 11 -12.21 -18.65 17.39
C LEU A 11 -11.65 -18.31 18.78
N ILE A 12 -11.17 -17.08 18.98
CA ILE A 12 -10.65 -16.62 20.28
C ILE A 12 -11.73 -16.73 21.37
N GLN A 13 -12.96 -16.31 21.05
CA GLN A 13 -14.07 -16.34 22.01
C GLN A 13 -14.52 -17.76 22.37
N LYS A 14 -14.40 -18.71 21.42
CA LYS A 14 -14.71 -20.13 21.65
C LYS A 14 -13.70 -20.76 22.61
N GLU A 15 -12.42 -20.47 22.44
CA GLU A 15 -11.35 -21.00 23.29
C GLU A 15 -11.32 -20.33 24.68
N ASN A 16 -11.62 -19.04 24.76
CA ASN A 16 -11.69 -18.32 26.03
C ASN A 16 -12.82 -17.27 26.01
N PRO A 17 -13.98 -17.57 26.62
CA PRO A 17 -15.12 -16.65 26.70
C PRO A 17 -14.83 -15.35 27.47
N ASN A 18 -13.77 -15.28 28.27
CA ASN A 18 -13.39 -14.09 29.02
C ASN A 18 -12.35 -13.22 28.28
N ALA A 19 -11.86 -13.65 27.11
CA ALA A 19 -10.92 -12.87 26.34
C ALA A 19 -11.58 -11.62 25.75
N ILE A 20 -10.95 -10.45 25.93
CA ILE A 20 -11.41 -9.19 25.33
C ILE A 20 -10.78 -9.06 23.94
N TYR A 21 -11.62 -9.06 22.92
CA TYR A 21 -11.20 -8.80 21.55
C TYR A 21 -11.40 -7.33 21.19
N VAL A 22 -10.30 -6.61 20.90
CA VAL A 22 -10.33 -5.21 20.46
C VAL A 22 -9.80 -5.12 19.02
N TRP A 23 -10.49 -4.35 18.19
CA TRP A 23 -10.03 -4.07 16.84
C TRP A 23 -8.81 -3.14 16.84
N CYS A 24 -7.82 -3.46 16.01
CA CYS A 24 -6.71 -2.54 15.75
C CYS A 24 -7.21 -1.36 14.92
N PHE A 25 -7.14 -0.13 15.46
CA PHE A 25 -7.56 1.08 14.75
C PHE A 25 -6.83 1.29 13.43
N ALA A 26 -5.53 0.96 13.36
CA ALA A 26 -4.77 1.05 12.12
C ALA A 26 -5.30 0.09 11.04
N HIS A 27 -5.75 -1.11 11.43
CA HIS A 27 -6.37 -2.06 10.52
C HIS A 27 -7.74 -1.58 10.06
N LEU A 28 -8.56 -1.03 10.97
CA LEU A 28 -9.86 -0.48 10.63
C LEU A 28 -9.73 0.67 9.63
N LEU A 29 -8.81 1.60 9.87
CA LEU A 29 -8.52 2.69 8.94
C LEU A 29 -8.08 2.16 7.57
N ASN A 30 -7.21 1.14 7.55
CA ASN A 30 -6.80 0.50 6.29
C ASN A 30 -7.99 -0.08 5.52
N LEU A 31 -8.94 -0.73 6.20
CA LEU A 31 -10.14 -1.28 5.56
C LEU A 31 -11.01 -0.17 4.95
N VAL A 32 -11.27 0.91 5.70
CA VAL A 32 -12.04 2.05 5.19
C VAL A 32 -11.37 2.69 3.97
N LEU A 33 -10.05 2.86 4.00
CA LEU A 33 -9.31 3.43 2.88
C LEU A 33 -9.36 2.55 1.63
N VAL A 34 -9.19 1.24 1.79
CA VAL A 34 -9.30 0.29 0.66
C VAL A 34 -10.72 0.33 0.08
N ASP A 35 -11.74 0.22 0.93
CA ASP A 35 -13.14 0.19 0.51
C ASP A 35 -13.55 1.49 -0.22
N THR A 36 -13.11 2.65 0.28
CA THR A 36 -13.35 3.95 -0.38
C THR A 36 -12.59 4.11 -1.69
N CYS A 37 -11.39 3.57 -1.82
CA CYS A 37 -10.66 3.59 -3.09
C CYS A 37 -11.30 2.62 -4.10
N ASP A 38 -11.83 1.49 -3.62
CA ASP A 38 -12.49 0.49 -4.45
C ASP A 38 -13.94 0.87 -4.80
N CYS A 39 -14.62 1.75 -4.06
CA CYS A 39 -15.98 2.14 -4.42
C CYS A 39 -16.03 3.13 -5.60
N CYS A 40 -14.90 3.74 -5.96
CA CYS A 40 -14.83 4.79 -6.99
C CYS A 40 -13.99 4.33 -8.19
N ASP A 41 -14.62 4.22 -9.37
CA ASP A 41 -13.92 3.75 -10.59
C ASP A 41 -12.77 4.68 -11.00
N VAL A 42 -12.90 5.98 -10.78
CA VAL A 42 -11.81 6.94 -11.04
C VAL A 42 -10.60 6.64 -10.16
N MET A 43 -10.82 6.34 -8.88
CA MET A 43 -9.74 5.99 -7.96
C MET A 43 -9.13 4.63 -8.30
N LYS A 44 -9.96 3.63 -8.62
CA LYS A 44 -9.50 2.31 -9.08
C LYS A 44 -8.61 2.42 -10.31
N ASN A 45 -9.05 3.16 -11.32
CA ASN A 45 -8.28 3.36 -12.55
C ASN A 45 -6.96 4.08 -12.24
N PHE A 46 -6.99 5.16 -11.45
CA PHE A 46 -5.79 5.87 -11.03
C PHE A 46 -4.77 4.94 -10.36
N PHE A 47 -5.18 4.16 -9.36
CA PHE A 47 -4.27 3.24 -8.66
C PHE A 47 -3.82 2.08 -9.56
N GLY A 48 -4.66 1.63 -10.49
CA GLY A 48 -4.28 0.66 -11.52
C GLY A 48 -3.15 1.17 -12.41
N GLU A 49 -3.25 2.40 -12.92
CA GLU A 49 -2.20 3.03 -13.73
C GLU A 49 -0.90 3.19 -12.93
N VAL A 50 -0.98 3.65 -11.68
CA VAL A 50 0.18 3.77 -10.80
C VAL A 50 0.83 2.40 -10.56
N GLN A 51 0.03 1.34 -10.40
CA GLN A 51 0.54 -0.02 -10.23
C GLN A 51 1.25 -0.53 -11.49
N VAL A 52 0.72 -0.26 -12.69
CA VAL A 52 1.35 -0.58 -13.97
C VAL A 52 2.71 0.13 -14.08
N LEU A 53 2.76 1.41 -13.73
CA LEU A 53 4.00 2.20 -13.75
C LEU A 53 5.04 1.65 -12.77
N VAL A 54 4.66 1.32 -11.53
CA VAL A 54 5.57 0.69 -10.56
C VAL A 54 6.09 -0.65 -11.09
N SER A 55 5.22 -1.46 -11.70
CA SER A 55 5.60 -2.74 -12.31
C SER A 55 6.60 -2.54 -13.45
N PHE A 56 6.39 -1.52 -14.30
CA PHE A 56 7.32 -1.15 -15.35
C PHE A 56 8.70 -0.83 -14.76
N PHE A 57 8.81 0.07 -13.79
CA PHE A 57 10.12 0.46 -13.23
C PHE A 57 10.82 -0.63 -12.41
N ARG A 58 10.16 -1.75 -12.10
CA ARG A 58 10.71 -2.84 -11.29
C ARG A 58 11.91 -3.56 -11.92
N ALA A 59 12.08 -3.49 -13.24
CA ALA A 59 13.23 -4.10 -13.90
C ALA A 59 14.54 -3.44 -13.44
N ARG A 60 15.55 -4.25 -13.11
CA ARG A 60 16.82 -3.79 -12.52
C ARG A 60 17.44 -2.60 -13.25
N LYS A 61 17.52 -2.66 -14.58
CA LYS A 61 18.09 -1.58 -15.39
C LYS A 61 17.28 -0.29 -15.26
N ARG A 62 15.94 -0.36 -15.36
CA ARG A 62 15.06 0.81 -15.23
C ARG A 62 15.07 1.40 -13.83
N THR A 63 15.14 0.56 -12.79
CA THR A 63 15.31 1.02 -11.41
C THR A 63 16.64 1.75 -11.23
N ALA A 64 17.74 1.25 -11.81
CA ALA A 64 19.04 1.89 -11.74
C ALA A 64 19.02 3.26 -12.45
N THR A 65 18.52 3.32 -13.67
CA THR A 65 18.36 4.58 -14.42
C THR A 65 17.49 5.58 -13.65
N PHE A 66 16.38 5.14 -13.05
CA PHE A 66 15.53 6.02 -12.23
C PHE A 66 16.27 6.59 -11.00
N ILE A 67 17.17 5.81 -10.39
CA ILE A 67 17.99 6.29 -9.27
C ILE A 67 19.04 7.28 -9.75
N GLU A 68 19.70 7.00 -10.87
CA GLU A 68 20.70 7.89 -11.48
C GLU A 68 20.07 9.24 -11.85
N CYS A 69 18.91 9.24 -12.50
CA CYS A 69 18.16 10.46 -12.80
C CYS A 69 17.83 11.26 -11.54
N GLN A 70 17.38 10.60 -10.47
CA GLN A 70 17.10 11.30 -9.20
C GLN A 70 18.34 12.00 -8.64
N GLN A 71 19.50 11.37 -8.70
CA GLN A 71 20.76 11.95 -8.20
C GLN A 71 21.21 13.15 -9.04
N GLN A 72 20.92 13.12 -10.34
CA GLN A 72 21.25 14.19 -11.27
C GLN A 72 20.32 15.40 -11.13
N PHE A 73 19.00 15.18 -11.07
CA PHE A 73 18.01 16.27 -11.01
C PHE A 73 17.80 16.82 -9.60
N TYR A 74 18.02 16.00 -8.57
CA TYR A 74 17.84 16.36 -7.16
C TYR A 74 19.13 16.09 -6.37
N PRO A 75 20.22 16.84 -6.65
CA PRO A 75 21.48 16.65 -5.95
C PRO A 75 21.34 17.00 -4.46
N GLY A 76 21.91 16.17 -3.59
CA GLY A 76 21.84 16.34 -2.12
C GLY A 76 20.59 15.76 -1.46
N ASP A 77 19.59 15.43 -2.25
CA ASP A 77 18.33 14.85 -1.79
C ASP A 77 18.43 13.33 -1.62
N ARG A 78 17.72 12.79 -0.62
CA ARG A 78 17.68 11.33 -0.42
C ARG A 78 16.97 10.67 -1.61
N THR A 79 17.66 9.73 -2.26
CA THR A 79 17.09 8.87 -3.31
C THR A 79 15.93 8.06 -2.76
N ARG A 80 14.80 8.05 -3.49
CA ARG A 80 13.62 7.28 -3.14
C ARG A 80 13.38 6.17 -4.16
N ARG A 81 12.91 5.03 -3.67
CA ARG A 81 12.57 3.87 -4.53
C ARG A 81 11.06 3.71 -4.58
N LEU A 82 10.55 3.42 -5.77
CA LEU A 82 9.18 2.96 -5.94
C LEU A 82 9.01 1.62 -5.21
N LYS A 83 8.11 1.59 -4.23
CA LYS A 83 7.74 0.38 -3.51
C LYS A 83 6.57 -0.29 -4.24
N CYS A 84 6.44 -1.61 -4.10
CA CYS A 84 5.25 -2.27 -4.57
C CYS A 84 4.07 -1.96 -3.66
N PHE A 85 2.89 -1.97 -4.28
CA PHE A 85 1.60 -1.96 -3.60
C PHE A 85 1.50 -3.16 -2.65
N SER A 86 0.76 -2.97 -1.57
CA SER A 86 0.49 -4.02 -0.59
C SER A 86 -1.00 -4.04 -0.26
N ASP A 87 -1.63 -5.16 -0.56
CA ASP A 87 -3.06 -5.38 -0.28
C ASP A 87 -3.37 -5.33 1.22
N THR A 88 -2.36 -5.65 2.06
CA THR A 88 -2.48 -5.65 3.53
C THR A 88 -2.13 -4.31 4.17
N ARG A 89 -1.39 -3.43 3.49
CA ARG A 89 -0.93 -2.14 4.02
C ARG A 89 -1.06 -1.05 2.97
N TRP A 90 -2.24 -0.42 2.94
CA TRP A 90 -2.57 0.70 2.06
C TRP A 90 -1.58 1.87 2.16
N THR A 91 -0.94 2.06 3.31
CA THR A 91 0.14 3.07 3.50
C THR A 91 1.29 2.93 2.49
N SER A 92 1.50 1.75 1.90
CA SER A 92 2.48 1.54 0.84
C SER A 92 2.13 2.30 -0.43
N ASN A 93 0.84 2.38 -0.77
CA ASN A 93 0.32 3.07 -1.95
C ASN A 93 0.55 4.58 -1.82
N GLY A 94 0.28 5.14 -0.64
CA GLY A 94 0.56 6.54 -0.35
C GLY A 94 2.04 6.90 -0.54
N ARG A 95 2.96 6.03 -0.10
CA ARG A 95 4.40 6.25 -0.32
C ARG A 95 4.79 6.25 -1.79
N VAL A 96 4.16 5.42 -2.62
CA VAL A 96 4.40 5.40 -4.07
C VAL A 96 3.97 6.73 -4.68
N ILE A 97 2.77 7.21 -4.34
CA ILE A 97 2.27 8.50 -4.83
C ILE A 97 3.23 9.62 -4.45
N THR A 98 3.70 9.67 -3.20
CA THR A 98 4.68 10.68 -2.77
C THR A 98 5.95 10.63 -3.60
N VAL A 99 6.49 9.43 -3.86
CA VAL A 99 7.71 9.29 -4.69
C VAL A 99 7.45 9.75 -6.12
N LEU A 100 6.31 9.40 -6.71
CA LEU A 100 5.98 9.85 -8.06
C LEU A 100 5.81 11.37 -8.13
N PHE A 101 5.09 11.97 -7.18
CA PHE A 101 4.87 13.40 -7.17
C PHE A 101 6.14 14.23 -6.94
N GLU A 102 7.09 13.73 -6.15
CA GLU A 102 8.30 14.48 -5.81
C GLU A 102 9.51 14.18 -6.70
N ARG A 103 9.50 13.07 -7.45
CA ARG A 103 10.69 12.58 -8.18
C ARG A 103 10.48 12.35 -9.68
N PHE A 104 9.25 12.47 -10.18
CA PHE A 104 8.98 12.69 -11.61
C PHE A 104 8.84 14.18 -11.87
#